data_AF-A0AAV6J849-F1
#
_entry.id   AF-A0AAV6J849-F1
#
_cell.length_a   1.000
_cell.length_b   1.000
_cell.length_c   1.000
_cell.angle_alpha   90.00
_cell.angle_beta   90.00
_cell.angle_gamma   90.00
#
_symmetry.space_group_name_H-M   'P 1'
#
loop_
_entity.id
_entity.type
_entity.pdbx_description
1 polymer ?
#
loop_
_entity_poly.entity_id
_entity_poly.type
_entity_poly.pdbx_seq_one_letter_code
_entity_poly.pdbx_strand_id
1 'polypeptide(L)'
;MEWGVTTGKDCVLCYGGQESHSHLFFEGQYATLVWTSIRSKCCRHGDSLSLLAEVQWGSQHCSKSVSTIIYQWCLAASVYFIWRERNSRIFRQVGVDSYTLVKRIEEEIRACLESMQLSIHSDFDVAICQDWGIHFRVVT
;
A
#
# COMPACT_ATOMS: atom_id res chain seq x y z
N MET A 1 11.43 5.25 -28.24
CA MET A 1 11.30 4.93 -26.80
C MET A 1 11.51 6.25 -26.08
N GLU A 2 10.42 6.98 -25.83
CA GLU A 2 10.48 8.28 -25.15
C GLU A 2 10.44 8.02 -23.64
N TRP A 3 11.41 8.56 -22.90
CA TRP A 3 11.55 8.33 -21.46
C TRP A 3 10.49 9.02 -20.59
N GLY A 4 9.37 9.46 -21.17
CA GLY A 4 8.26 10.06 -20.41
C GLY A 4 8.70 11.20 -19.52
N VAL A 5 9.73 11.97 -19.92
CA VAL A 5 10.20 13.14 -19.18
C VAL A 5 9.11 14.20 -19.31
N THR A 6 8.22 14.25 -18.34
CA THR A 6 7.19 15.28 -18.24
C THR A 6 7.90 16.60 -17.93
N THR A 7 7.97 17.49 -18.92
CA THR A 7 8.37 18.89 -18.73
C THR A 7 7.37 19.65 -17.85
N GLY A 8 6.16 19.09 -17.70
CA GLY A 8 5.20 19.42 -16.66
C GLY A 8 5.72 19.00 -15.30
N LYS A 9 6.05 20.00 -14.51
CA LYS A 9 6.59 19.90 -13.15
C LYS A 9 5.57 19.34 -12.14
N ASP A 10 4.30 19.26 -12.52
CA ASP A 10 3.19 18.84 -11.66
C ASP A 10 2.99 17.32 -11.66
N CYS A 11 2.67 16.76 -10.50
CA CYS A 11 2.44 15.33 -10.32
C CYS A 11 1.22 14.87 -11.11
N VAL A 12 1.40 13.87 -11.98
CA VAL A 12 0.34 13.31 -12.84
C VAL A 12 -0.76 12.56 -12.08
N LEU A 13 -0.55 12.28 -10.79
CA LEU A 13 -1.52 11.60 -9.94
C LEU A 13 -2.59 12.57 -9.40
N CYS A 14 -2.19 13.77 -8.99
CA CYS A 14 -3.03 14.72 -8.27
C CYS A 14 -3.13 16.11 -8.93
N TYR A 15 -2.24 16.44 -9.87
CA TYR A 15 -2.14 17.74 -10.54
C TYR A 15 -2.00 18.95 -9.59
N GLY A 16 -1.60 18.71 -8.33
CA GLY A 16 -1.67 19.69 -7.24
C GLY A 16 -0.34 19.99 -6.55
N GLY A 17 0.79 19.62 -7.16
CA GLY A 17 2.11 19.83 -6.56
C GLY A 17 3.24 19.33 -7.44
N GLN A 18 4.46 19.76 -7.11
CA GLN A 18 5.66 19.32 -7.80
C GLN A 18 5.92 17.83 -7.56
N GLU A 19 6.16 17.08 -8.62
CA GLU A 19 6.48 15.67 -8.45
C GLU A 19 7.85 15.48 -7.78
N SER A 20 7.85 14.78 -6.65
CA SER A 20 9.05 14.34 -5.93
C SER A 20 8.81 12.92 -5.42
N HIS A 21 9.86 12.23 -4.96
CA HIS A 21 9.72 10.89 -4.38
C HIS A 21 8.75 10.88 -3.19
N SER A 22 8.84 11.87 -2.30
CA SER A 22 7.96 11.99 -1.14
C SER A 22 6.51 12.31 -1.53
N HIS A 23 6.34 13.21 -2.52
CA HIS A 23 5.02 13.56 -3.06
C HIS A 23 4.35 12.37 -3.76
N LEU A 24 5.13 11.59 -4.52
CA LEU A 24 4.62 10.43 -5.24
C LEU A 24 4.07 9.37 -4.30
N PHE A 25 4.75 9.09 -3.19
CA PHE A 25 4.40 7.94 -2.39
C PHE A 25 3.46 8.23 -1.23
N PHE A 26 3.64 9.24 -0.36
CA PHE A 26 2.69 9.48 0.75
C PHE A 26 2.35 10.94 1.08
N GLU A 27 2.87 11.94 0.35
CA GLU A 27 2.54 13.36 0.60
C GLU A 27 1.56 13.96 -0.43
N GLY A 28 1.47 13.38 -1.64
CA GLY A 28 0.51 13.82 -2.64
C GLY A 28 -0.89 13.30 -2.34
N GLN A 29 -1.91 14.14 -2.51
CA GLN A 29 -3.31 13.84 -2.13
C GLN A 29 -3.78 12.46 -2.62
N TYR A 30 -3.50 12.11 -3.88
CA TYR A 30 -3.87 10.81 -4.44
C TYR A 30 -3.22 9.65 -3.68
N ALA A 31 -1.91 9.74 -3.47
CA ALA A 31 -1.11 8.70 -2.84
C ALA A 31 -1.42 8.56 -1.34
N THR A 32 -1.62 9.69 -0.64
CA THR A 32 -2.06 9.73 0.75
C THR A 32 -3.42 9.06 0.94
N LEU A 33 -4.39 9.30 0.05
CA LEU A 33 -5.71 8.65 0.12
C LEU A 33 -5.60 7.13 -0.05
N VAL A 34 -4.78 6.68 -1.01
CA VAL A 34 -4.55 5.25 -1.24
C VAL A 34 -3.91 4.61 0.00
N TRP A 35 -2.83 5.21 0.51
CA TRP A 35 -2.09 4.65 1.64
C TRP A 35 -2.90 4.65 2.93
N THR A 36 -3.55 5.76 3.28
CA THR A 36 -4.38 5.83 4.51
C THR A 36 -5.51 4.81 4.49
N SER A 37 -6.13 4.58 3.32
CA SER A 37 -7.16 3.56 3.15
C SER A 37 -6.61 2.15 3.39
N ILE A 38 -5.48 1.79 2.78
CA ILE A 38 -4.87 0.46 2.97
C ILE A 38 -4.33 0.29 4.40
N ARG A 39 -3.65 1.31 4.93
CA ARG A 39 -3.07 1.32 6.28
C ARG A 39 -4.12 1.10 7.36
N SER A 40 -5.32 1.67 7.20
CA SER A 40 -6.43 1.50 8.15
C SER A 40 -6.85 0.03 8.35
N LYS A 41 -6.53 -0.85 7.39
CA LYS A 41 -6.85 -2.28 7.43
C LYS A 41 -5.73 -3.17 7.95
N CYS A 42 -4.50 -2.67 8.04
CA CYS A 42 -3.35 -3.44 8.53
C CYS A 42 -2.78 -2.92 9.85
N CYS A 43 -3.02 -1.64 10.19
CA CYS A 43 -2.56 -1.02 11.42
C CYS A 43 -3.70 -0.31 12.15
N ARG A 44 -3.95 -0.72 13.39
CA ARG A 44 -4.95 -0.11 14.27
C ARG A 44 -4.44 1.12 15.05
N HIS A 45 -3.19 1.56 14.83
CA HIS A 45 -2.57 2.61 15.63
C HIS A 45 -1.81 3.68 14.81
N GLY A 46 -2.05 4.94 15.16
CA GLY A 46 -1.26 6.11 14.78
C GLY A 46 -1.65 6.79 13.47
N ASP A 47 -1.16 8.00 13.27
CA ASP A 47 -1.30 8.75 12.02
C ASP A 47 -0.42 8.15 10.91
N SER A 48 -0.83 8.36 9.65
CA SER A 48 0.01 8.02 8.49
C SER A 48 1.31 8.82 8.53
N LEU A 49 2.44 8.14 8.37
CA LEU A 49 3.75 8.79 8.36
C LEU A 49 4.29 8.93 6.94
N SER A 50 5.44 9.60 6.80
CA SER A 50 6.17 9.65 5.54
C SER A 50 6.63 8.25 5.11
N LEU A 51 6.90 8.05 3.82
CA LEU A 51 7.35 6.74 3.29
C LEU A 51 8.57 6.21 4.04
N LEU A 52 9.53 7.08 4.34
CA LEU A 52 10.72 6.70 5.08
C LEU A 52 10.38 6.17 6.48
N ALA A 53 9.45 6.82 7.18
CA ALA A 53 9.02 6.40 8.51
C ALA A 53 8.23 5.09 8.49
N GLU A 54 7.36 4.87 7.50
CA GLU A 54 6.64 3.60 7.32
C GLU A 54 7.62 2.45 6.99
N VAL A 55 8.59 2.68 6.10
CA VAL A 55 9.66 1.70 5.81
C VAL A 55 10.52 1.42 7.05
N GLN A 56 10.85 2.46 7.82
CA GLN A 56 11.60 2.30 9.06
C GLN A 56 10.80 1.48 10.08
N TRP A 57 9.51 1.77 10.24
CA TRP A 57 8.64 1.00 11.13
C TRP A 57 8.58 -0.48 10.69
N GLY A 58 8.35 -0.73 9.40
CA GLY A 58 8.28 -2.08 8.85
C GLY A 58 9.59 -2.87 8.97
N SER A 59 10.74 -2.19 8.95
CA SER A 59 12.06 -2.84 9.11
C SER A 59 12.43 -3.10 10.57
N GLN A 60 12.04 -2.21 11.50
CA GLN A 60 12.26 -2.38 12.94
C GLN A 60 11.36 -3.48 13.54
N HIS A 61 10.20 -3.73 12.95
CA HIS A 61 9.23 -4.72 13.42
C HIS A 61 9.25 -6.02 12.61
N CYS A 62 10.37 -6.38 11.98
CA CYS A 62 10.61 -7.61 11.20
C CYS A 62 10.51 -8.92 12.01
N SER A 63 9.40 -9.12 12.71
CA SER A 63 9.02 -10.40 13.31
C SER A 63 8.32 -11.28 12.27
N LYS A 64 8.18 -12.58 12.57
CA LYS A 64 7.35 -13.50 11.77
C LYS A 64 5.85 -13.41 12.14
N SER A 65 5.43 -12.37 12.86
CA SER A 65 4.01 -12.20 13.19
C SER A 65 3.20 -11.91 11.92
N VAL A 66 1.94 -12.35 11.93
CA VAL A 66 1.01 -12.11 10.84
C VAL A 66 0.80 -10.62 10.62
N SER A 67 0.68 -9.85 11.71
CA SER A 67 0.59 -8.40 11.65
C SER A 67 1.75 -7.71 10.91
N THR A 68 3.00 -8.08 11.19
CA THR A 68 4.16 -7.53 10.48
C THR A 68 4.13 -7.92 9.00
N ILE A 69 3.86 -9.19 8.70
CA ILE A 69 3.81 -9.69 7.32
C ILE A 69 2.75 -8.92 6.53
N ILE A 70 1.53 -8.79 7.06
CA ILE A 70 0.44 -8.07 6.41
C ILE A 70 0.81 -6.60 6.19
N TYR A 71 1.40 -5.94 7.19
CA TYR A 71 1.85 -4.55 7.04
C TYR A 71 2.89 -4.39 5.92
N GLN A 72 3.91 -5.25 5.88
CA GLN A 72 4.95 -5.19 4.85
C GLN A 72 4.37 -5.41 3.45
N TRP A 73 3.44 -6.34 3.30
CA TRP A 73 2.71 -6.54 2.04
C TRP A 73 1.86 -5.35 1.66
N CYS A 74 1.14 -4.75 2.61
CA CYS A 74 0.36 -3.53 2.38
C CYS A 74 1.23 -2.37 1.91
N LEU A 75 2.39 -2.17 2.55
CA LEU A 75 3.34 -1.12 2.19
C LEU A 75 3.92 -1.35 0.78
N ALA A 76 4.42 -2.57 0.52
CA ALA A 76 5.02 -2.93 -0.76
C ALA A 76 4.00 -2.83 -1.91
N ALA A 77 2.79 -3.37 -1.72
CA ALA A 77 1.73 -3.29 -2.72
C ALA A 77 1.31 -1.83 -2.98
N SER A 78 1.13 -1.02 -1.94
CA SER A 78 0.76 0.39 -2.11
C SER A 78 1.81 1.15 -2.94
N VAL A 79 3.09 1.03 -2.61
CA VAL A 79 4.20 1.65 -3.35
C VAL A 79 4.20 1.17 -4.81
N TYR A 80 4.10 -0.14 -5.03
CA TYR A 80 4.11 -0.71 -6.38
C TYR A 80 2.94 -0.23 -7.23
N PHE A 81 1.71 -0.29 -6.72
CA PHE A 81 0.52 0.08 -7.48
C PHE A 81 0.43 1.60 -7.73
N ILE A 82 0.88 2.43 -6.80
CA ILE A 82 1.01 3.89 -7.01
C ILE A 82 2.00 4.18 -8.13
N TRP A 83 3.18 3.55 -8.10
CA TRP A 83 4.17 3.69 -9.17
C TRP A 83 3.63 3.21 -10.52
N ARG A 84 2.92 2.08 -10.53
CA ARG A 84 2.30 1.51 -11.73
C ARG A 84 1.23 2.43 -12.31
N GLU A 85 0.40 3.02 -11.44
CA GLU A 85 -0.63 3.99 -11.82
C GLU A 85 -0.01 5.24 -12.46
N ARG A 86 1.04 5.81 -11.83
CA ARG A 86 1.80 6.93 -12.39
C ARG A 86 2.29 6.62 -13.81
N ASN A 87 2.92 5.46 -13.98
CA ASN A 87 3.44 5.05 -15.29
C ASN A 87 2.34 4.80 -16.32
N SER A 88 1.19 4.25 -15.90
CA SER A 88 0.03 4.10 -16.78
C SER A 88 -0.46 5.45 -17.29
N ARG A 89 -0.55 6.46 -16.41
CA ARG A 89 -0.96 7.81 -16.81
C ARG A 89 0.04 8.46 -17.78
N ILE A 90 1.35 8.29 -17.54
CA ILE A 90 2.39 8.87 -18.41
C ILE A 90 2.44 8.17 -19.78
N PHE A 91 2.56 6.84 -19.80
CA PHE A 91 2.87 6.10 -21.02
C PHE A 91 1.65 5.59 -21.77
N ARG A 92 0.51 5.46 -21.10
CA ARG A 92 -0.72 4.92 -21.70
C ARG A 92 -1.86 5.93 -21.70
N GLN A 93 -1.72 7.07 -21.01
CA GLN A 93 -2.79 8.08 -20.86
C GLN A 93 -4.08 7.47 -20.27
N VAL A 94 -3.93 6.42 -19.45
CA VAL A 94 -5.03 5.75 -18.75
C VAL A 94 -4.72 5.80 -17.26
N GLY A 95 -5.71 6.21 -16.47
CA GLY A 95 -5.64 6.19 -15.02
C GLY A 95 -6.99 5.86 -14.40
N VAL A 96 -6.97 5.49 -13.13
CA VAL A 96 -8.16 5.29 -12.30
C VAL A 96 -8.14 6.23 -11.11
N ASP A 97 -9.29 6.41 -10.48
CA ASP A 97 -9.39 7.13 -9.22
C ASP A 97 -8.78 6.32 -8.06
N SER A 98 -8.51 7.01 -6.94
CA SER A 98 -7.86 6.41 -5.77
C SER A 98 -8.69 5.28 -5.16
N TYR A 99 -10.01 5.36 -5.17
CA TYR A 99 -10.88 4.31 -4.64
C TYR A 99 -10.77 3.02 -5.47
N THR A 100 -10.81 3.15 -6.80
CA THR A 100 -10.60 2.00 -7.71
C THR A 100 -9.21 1.38 -7.52
N LEU A 101 -8.16 2.20 -7.32
CA LEU A 101 -6.82 1.67 -7.07
C LEU A 101 -6.73 0.95 -5.72
N VAL A 102 -7.34 1.49 -4.67
CA VAL A 102 -7.43 0.85 -3.35
C VAL A 102 -8.07 -0.54 -3.46
N LYS A 103 -9.19 -0.67 -4.18
CA LYS A 103 -9.85 -1.98 -4.36
C LYS A 103 -8.94 -3.02 -5.01
N ARG A 104 -8.20 -2.62 -6.05
CA ARG A 104 -7.22 -3.49 -6.72
C ARG A 104 -6.09 -3.91 -5.79
N ILE A 105 -5.59 -2.99 -4.97
CA ILE A 105 -4.56 -3.30 -3.98
C ILE A 105 -5.11 -4.26 -2.92
N GLU A 106 -6.33 -4.04 -2.43
CA GLU A 106 -6.97 -4.93 -1.46
C GLU A 106 -7.14 -6.35 -1.99
N GLU A 107 -7.58 -6.49 -3.24
CA GLU A 107 -7.74 -7.78 -3.93
C GLU A 107 -6.41 -8.51 -4.08
N GLU A 108 -5.36 -7.81 -4.51
CA GLU A 108 -4.02 -8.39 -4.65
C GLU A 108 -3.45 -8.85 -3.30
N ILE A 109 -3.55 -8.00 -2.27
CA ILE A 109 -3.08 -8.35 -0.92
C ILE A 109 -3.85 -9.56 -0.42
N ARG A 110 -5.18 -9.59 -0.56
CA ARG A 110 -5.99 -10.76 -0.15
C ARG A 110 -5.51 -12.03 -0.84
N ALA A 111 -5.35 -12.00 -2.17
CA ALA A 111 -4.89 -13.16 -2.93
C ALA A 111 -3.49 -13.63 -2.48
N CYS A 112 -2.57 -12.69 -2.23
CA CYS A 112 -1.26 -13.01 -1.67
C CYS A 112 -1.38 -13.66 -0.29
N LEU A 113 -2.15 -13.08 0.62
CA LEU A 113 -2.29 -13.58 1.99
C LEU A 113 -2.97 -14.95 2.05
N GLU A 114 -3.96 -15.21 1.20
CA GLU A 114 -4.61 -16.54 1.09
C GLU A 114 -3.63 -17.63 0.62
N SER A 115 -2.66 -17.26 -0.21
CA SER A 115 -1.61 -18.18 -0.64
C SER A 115 -0.54 -18.44 0.43
N MET A 116 -0.51 -17.64 1.50
CA MET A 116 0.49 -17.74 2.57
C MET A 116 0.01 -18.66 3.68
N GLN A 117 0.92 -19.50 4.18
CA GLN A 117 0.69 -20.28 5.40
C GLN A 117 0.97 -19.40 6.62
N LEU A 118 0.04 -18.49 6.93
CA LEU A 118 0.17 -17.57 8.07
C LEU A 118 0.01 -18.33 9.40
N SER A 119 1.01 -18.20 10.29
CA SER A 119 0.96 -18.78 11.63
C SER A 119 0.35 -17.78 12.62
N ILE A 120 -0.86 -18.06 13.08
CA ILE A 120 -1.60 -17.18 13.98
C ILE A 120 -1.28 -17.48 15.43
N HIS A 121 -0.91 -16.45 16.18
CA HIS A 121 -0.45 -16.58 17.57
C HIS A 121 -1.15 -15.64 18.55
N SER A 122 -2.03 -14.74 18.08
CA SER A 122 -2.72 -13.77 18.92
C SER A 122 -4.13 -13.44 18.43
N ASP A 123 -5.00 -12.97 19.33
CA ASP A 123 -6.33 -12.45 18.98
C ASP A 123 -6.25 -11.26 18.01
N PHE A 124 -5.14 -10.53 18.04
CA PHE A 124 -4.87 -9.44 17.11
C PHE A 124 -4.65 -9.97 15.68
N ASP A 125 -3.89 -11.05 15.51
CA ASP A 125 -3.69 -11.70 14.21
C ASP A 125 -5.02 -12.23 13.66
N VAL A 126 -5.87 -12.82 14.53
CA VAL A 126 -7.23 -13.27 14.18
C VAL A 126 -8.07 -12.11 13.66
N ALA A 127 -8.08 -10.99 14.39
CA ALA A 127 -8.89 -9.83 14.03
C ALA A 127 -8.45 -9.21 12.70
N ILE A 128 -7.14 -9.10 12.45
CA ILE A 128 -6.63 -8.63 11.15
C ILE A 128 -7.03 -9.60 10.03
N CYS A 129 -6.87 -10.93 10.22
CA CYS A 129 -7.27 -11.89 9.21
C CYS A 129 -8.77 -11.81 8.87
N GLN A 130 -9.63 -11.55 9.88
CA GLN A 130 -11.05 -11.30 9.67
C GLN A 130 -11.31 -10.01 8.89
N ASP A 131 -10.61 -8.90 9.22
CA ASP A 131 -10.72 -7.62 8.49
C ASP A 131 -10.34 -7.75 7.00
N TRP A 132 -9.43 -8.68 6.68
CA TRP A 132 -9.03 -9.01 5.31
C TRP A 132 -9.91 -10.07 4.63
N GLY A 133 -10.76 -10.75 5.40
CA GLY A 133 -11.63 -11.82 4.92
C GLY A 133 -10.88 -13.09 4.51
N ILE A 134 -9.70 -13.34 5.08
CA ILE A 134 -8.84 -14.48 4.71
C ILE A 134 -9.09 -15.68 5.61
N HIS A 135 -9.11 -16.88 5.02
CA HIS A 135 -9.18 -18.13 5.77
C HIS A 135 -7.83 -18.45 6.41
N PHE A 136 -7.83 -18.89 7.66
CA PHE A 136 -6.62 -19.23 8.39
C PHE A 136 -6.77 -20.51 9.21
N ARG A 137 -5.63 -21.15 9.50
CA ARG A 137 -5.55 -22.29 10.42
C ARG A 137 -4.89 -21.85 11.71
N VAL A 138 -5.56 -22.06 12.84
CA VAL A 138 -4.98 -21.86 14.17
C VAL A 138 -3.98 -22.99 14.41
N VAL A 139 -2.71 -22.64 14.62
CA VAL A 139 -1.68 -23.62 15.00
C VAL A 139 -1.74 -23.76 16.52
N THR A 140 -2.32 -24.86 17.00
CA THR A 140 -2.32 -25.27 18.41
C THR A 140 -0.98 -25.85 18.84
#